data_AF-A0A4R0NCJ6-F1
#
_entry.id   AF-A0A4R0NCJ6-F1
#
_cell.length_a   1.000
_cell.length_b   1.000
_cell.length_c   1.000
_cell.angle_alpha   90.00
_cell.angle_beta   90.00
_cell.angle_gamma   90.00
#
_symmetry.space_group_name_H-M   'P 1'
#
loop_
_entity.id
_entity.type
_entity.pdbx_description
1 polymer ?
#
loop_
_entity_poly.entity_id
_entity_poly.type
_entity_poly.pdbx_seq_one_letter_code
_entity_poly.pdbx_strand_id
1 'polypeptide(L)' 'MPSLGPLKNSKNPEVSKRILRGGSFLCNDSYCSGLQVARRMKSTEDISNEHVGFRYVVGVDQ' A
#
# COMPACT_ATOMS: atom_id res chain seq x y z
N MET A 1 -5.15 -14.53 2.97
CA MET A 1 -5.57 -13.73 4.14
C MET A 1 -6.36 -12.51 3.69
N PRO A 2 -7.70 -12.53 3.79
CA PRO A 2 -8.52 -11.35 3.62
C PRO A 2 -8.97 -10.84 5.00
N SER A 3 -8.42 -9.72 5.43
CA SER A 3 -9.08 -8.84 6.40
C SER A 3 -8.89 -7.41 5.91
N LEU A 4 -9.86 -6.96 5.11
CA LEU A 4 -10.02 -5.58 4.68
C LEU A 4 -10.53 -4.78 5.89
N GLY A 5 -9.60 -4.20 6.64
CA GLY A 5 -9.87 -3.14 7.61
C GLY A 5 -8.77 -2.08 7.51
N PRO A 6 -9.02 -0.82 7.90
CA PRO A 6 -7.98 0.20 7.93
C PRO A 6 -6.81 -0.29 8.79
N LEU A 7 -5.57 -0.21 8.29
CA LEU A 7 -4.42 -0.65 9.07
C LEU A 7 -4.15 0.36 10.19
N LYS A 8 -4.67 0.09 11.39
CA LYS A 8 -4.37 0.87 12.58
C LYS A 8 -2.90 0.66 12.97
N ASN A 9 -2.10 1.73 12.90
CA ASN A 9 -0.69 1.68 13.30
C ASN A 9 -0.57 1.88 14.81
N SER A 10 0.21 1.04 15.50
CA SER A 10 0.49 1.19 16.94
C SER A 10 1.10 2.55 17.31
N LYS A 11 1.84 3.19 16.39
CA LYS A 11 2.48 4.49 16.63
C LYS A 11 1.54 5.70 16.51
N ASN A 12 0.45 5.59 15.75
CA ASN A 12 -0.55 6.65 15.58
C ASN A 12 -1.90 5.98 15.26
N PRO A 13 -2.66 5.56 16.29
CA PRO A 13 -3.89 4.80 16.12
C PRO A 13 -5.04 5.59 15.49
N GLU A 14 -4.96 6.92 15.49
CA GLU A 14 -5.99 7.82 14.96
C GLU A 14 -5.91 7.97 13.44
N VAL A 15 -4.72 7.78 12.86
CA VAL A 15 -4.49 7.97 11.42
C VAL A 15 -4.70 6.66 10.67
N SER A 16 -5.77 6.58 9.89
CA SER A 16 -6.03 5.45 9.00
C SER A 16 -4.95 5.38 7.91
N LYS A 17 -4.34 4.21 7.76
CA LYS A 17 -3.33 3.97 6.71
C LYS A 17 -3.78 2.83 5.81
N ARG A 18 -3.53 2.99 4.51
CA ARG A 18 -3.77 1.99 3.47
C ARG A 18 -2.46 1.32 3.08
N ILE A 19 -2.57 0.07 2.62
CA ILE A 19 -1.44 -0.71 2.14
C ILE A 19 -1.15 -0.34 0.69
N LEU A 20 0.08 0.03 0.40
CA LEU A 20 0.64 0.15 -0.93
C LEU A 20 1.51 -1.08 -1.25
N ARG A 21 1.43 -1.58 -2.49
CA ARG A 21 2.23 -2.71 -2.98
C ARG A 21 2.73 -2.44 -4.39
N GLY A 22 3.80 -3.13 -4.78
CA GLY A 22 4.32 -3.15 -6.16
C GLY A 22 5.52 -2.22 -6.41
N GLY A 23 5.88 -1.36 -5.46
CA GLY A 23 6.94 -0.37 -5.66
C GLY A 23 6.57 0.68 -6.70
N SER A 24 7.54 1.46 -7.15
CA SER A 24 7.37 2.48 -8.18
C SER A 24 8.59 2.57 -9.08
N PHE A 25 8.50 3.39 -10.14
CA PHE A 25 9.62 3.66 -11.06
C PHE A 25 10.81 4.34 -10.35
N LEU A 26 10.59 4.92 -9.17
CA LEU A 26 11.63 5.52 -8.34
C LEU A 26 12.32 4.50 -7.43
N CYS A 27 12.08 3.19 -7.53
CA CYS A 27 12.76 2.22 -6.66
C CYS A 27 14.02 1.63 -7.29
N ASN A 28 15.11 1.60 -6.51
CA ASN A 28 16.36 0.91 -6.82
C ASN A 28 16.73 -0.04 -5.68
N ASP A 29 17.43 -1.13 -6.00
CA ASP A 29 17.80 -2.17 -5.02
C ASP A 29 18.67 -1.62 -3.86
N SER A 30 19.46 -0.58 -4.11
CA SER A 30 20.32 0.05 -3.09
C SER A 30 19.56 0.73 -1.94
N TYR A 31 18.33 1.19 -2.15
CA TYR A 31 17.56 1.95 -1.14
C TYR A 31 16.10 1.55 -0.99
N CYS A 32 15.53 0.83 -1.96
CA CYS A 32 14.13 0.45 -1.99
C CYS A 32 13.97 -1.03 -2.33
N SER A 33 13.69 -1.86 -1.32
CA SER A 33 13.20 -3.24 -1.54
C SER A 33 11.72 -3.32 -1.95
N GLY A 34 11.11 -2.19 -2.30
CA GLY A 34 9.68 -1.98 -2.61
C GLY A 34 9.12 -2.80 -3.76
N LEU A 35 9.97 -3.21 -4.69
CA LEU A 35 9.61 -3.99 -5.88
C LEU A 35 9.30 -5.46 -5.55
N GLN A 36 9.71 -5.96 -4.37
CA GLN A 36 9.44 -7.35 -3.98
C GLN A 36 7.95 -7.57 -3.72
N VAL A 37 7.39 -8.65 -4.28
CA VAL A 37 5.95 -9.01 -4.18
C VAL A 37 5.46 -9.12 -2.73
N ALA A 38 6.33 -9.57 -1.84
CA ALA A 38 6.03 -9.72 -0.42
C ALA A 38 6.00 -8.38 0.35
N ARG A 39 6.67 -7.33 -0.15
CA ARG A 39 6.81 -6.08 0.59
C ARG A 39 5.51 -5.28 0.57
N ARG A 40 5.23 -4.65 1.70
CA ARG A 40 4.04 -3.81 1.91
C ARG A 40 4.46 -2.50 2.52
N MET A 41 4.07 -1.39 1.90
CA MET A 41 4.28 -0.03 2.42
C MET A 41 2.95 0.52 2.91
N LYS A 42 3.00 1.56 3.76
CA LYS A 42 1.79 2.18 4.32
C LYS A 42 1.82 3.67 4.04
N SER A 43 0.74 4.18 3.47
CA SER A 43 0.50 5.62 3.33
C SER A 43 -0.85 5.96 3.92
N THR A 44 -1.02 7.22 4.30
CA THR A 44 -2.29 7.79 4.69
C THR A 44 -3.13 8.11 3.45
N GLU A 45 -4.45 8.22 3.61
CA GLU A 45 -5.40 8.40 2.48
C GLU A 45 -5.43 9.84 1.93
N ASP A 46 -4.89 10.79 2.69
CA ASP A 46 -4.85 12.23 2.40
C ASP A 46 -3.72 12.64 1.45
N ILE A 47 -2.68 11.81 1.28
CA ILE A 47 -1.52 12.14 0.46
C ILE A 47 -1.62 11.48 -0.90
N SER A 48 -1.54 12.30 -1.96
CA SER A 48 -1.32 11.85 -3.33
C SER A 48 0.16 12.01 -3.70
N ASN A 49 0.70 11.01 -4.40
CA ASN A 49 2.05 11.03 -4.94
C ASN A 49 2.01 10.56 -6.39
N GLU A 50 2.81 11.15 -7.27
CA GLU A 50 2.85 10.82 -8.69
C GLU A 50 3.30 9.38 -8.98
N HIS A 51 4.04 8.78 -8.05
CA HIS A 51 4.57 7.42 -8.17
C HIS A 51 3.69 6.37 -7.47
N VAL A 52 2.47 6.74 -7.04
CA VAL A 52 1.50 5.84 -6.39
C VAL A 52 0.21 5.80 -7.19
N GLY A 53 -0.21 4.61 -7.58
CA GLY A 53 -1.47 4.35 -8.28
C GLY A 53 -2.25 3.19 -7.66
N PHE A 54 -3.39 2.85 -8.27
CA PHE A 54 -4.24 1.75 -7.83
C PHE A 54 -4.86 1.00 -9.02
N ARG A 55 -5.35 -0.22 -8.75
CA ARG A 55 -6.06 -1.05 -9.71
C ARG A 55 -7.36 -1.57 -9.09
N TYR A 56 -8.38 -1.70 -9.93
CA TYR A 56 -9.66 -2.27 -9.51
C TYR A 56 -9.63 -3.79 -9.57
N VAL A 57 -10.53 -4.40 -8.79
CA VAL A 57 -10.83 -5.83 -8.85
C VAL A 57 -12.34 -5.94 -8.89
N VAL A 58 -12.87 -6.74 -9.81
CA VAL A 58 -14.29 -7.03 -9.92
C VAL A 58 -14.57 -8.31 -9.14
N GLY A 59 -15.57 -8.28 -8.26
CA GLY A 59 -16.07 -9.47 -7.59
C GLY A 59 -16.76 -10.36 -8.62
N VAL A 60 -16.45 -11.66 -8.61
CA VAL A 60 -17.23 -12.63 -9.36
C VAL A 60 -18.33 -13.08 -8.40
N ASP A 61 -19.54 -12.57 -8.59
CA ASP A 61 -20.72 -13.07 -7.89
C ASP A 61 -20.96 -14.50 -8.40
N GLN A 62 -20.76 -15.49 -7.54
CA GLN A 62 -20.96 -16.92 -7.82
C GLN A 62 -22.44 -17.29 -7.65
#